data_AF-A0A1D2QVJ4-F1
#
_entry.id   AF-A0A1D2QVJ4-F1
#
_cell.length_a   1.000
_cell.length_b   1.000
_cell.length_c   1.000
_cell.angle_alpha   90.00
_cell.angle_beta   90.00
_cell.angle_gamma   90.00
#
_symmetry.space_group_name_H-M   'P 1'
#
loop_
_entity.id
_entity.type
_entity.pdbx_description
1 polymer ?
#
loop_
_entity_poly.entity_id
_entity_poly.type
_entity_poly.pdbx_seq_one_letter_code
_entity_poly.pdbx_strand_id
1 'polypeptide(L)'
;MDVFDIYKDKKQARFWEKTGEEFGYLHWVRAMILKDADAQVEIPEIKINFPGNYFDNSKIRAEIYGLLSEAYSEPTQEFAEEVMNGKFYEKLKNCFSIIGIKIDEIPEKYGYSDLLEDYTGIFLEPSMPFIPAYESIYRSEKQVMGNTTVIVKKFYENCGFKSSIELPDHISNELKFMEFLCKNKDEEIQGKFLSEHLLEWAHNFCDDLSKVADTGFYFDTAKITKIFTGMEKFAMSTKNLYQKEVKFF
;
A
#
# COMPACT_ATOMS: atom_id res chain seq x y z
N MET A 1 -15.73 -22.28 -7.92
CA MET A 1 -16.05 -21.76 -9.27
C MET A 1 -14.86 -22.07 -10.16
N ASP A 2 -15.07 -22.41 -11.43
CA ASP A 2 -14.04 -22.97 -12.29
C ASP A 2 -13.13 -21.87 -12.89
N VAL A 3 -11.81 -21.98 -12.70
CA VAL A 3 -10.80 -21.05 -13.27
C VAL A 3 -10.87 -21.02 -14.81
N PHE A 4 -11.36 -22.10 -15.42
CA PHE A 4 -11.59 -22.21 -16.86
C PHE A 4 -12.74 -21.31 -17.36
N ASP A 5 -13.60 -20.79 -16.47
CA ASP A 5 -14.60 -19.77 -16.82
C ASP A 5 -13.99 -18.35 -16.89
N ILE A 6 -12.82 -18.14 -16.29
CA ILE A 6 -12.13 -16.85 -16.22
C ILE A 6 -11.13 -16.71 -17.37
N TYR A 7 -10.33 -17.75 -17.60
CA TYR A 7 -9.27 -17.74 -18.61
C TYR A 7 -9.67 -18.56 -19.83
N LYS A 8 -9.83 -17.88 -20.97
CA LYS A 8 -10.14 -18.54 -22.26
C LYS A 8 -9.01 -19.46 -22.74
N ASP A 9 -7.76 -19.13 -22.42
CA ASP A 9 -6.61 -19.98 -22.71
C ASP A 9 -6.51 -21.09 -21.65
N LYS A 10 -6.67 -22.35 -22.09
CA LYS A 10 -6.59 -23.53 -21.22
C LYS A 10 -5.24 -23.69 -20.54
N LYS A 11 -4.13 -23.21 -21.12
CA LYS A 11 -2.81 -23.24 -20.47
C LYS A 11 -2.76 -22.26 -19.30
N GLN A 12 -3.29 -21.06 -19.48
CA GLN A 12 -3.41 -20.07 -18.41
C GLN A 12 -4.37 -20.56 -17.32
N ALA A 13 -5.51 -21.16 -17.69
CA ALA A 13 -6.46 -21.72 -16.73
C ALA A 13 -5.81 -22.81 -15.86
N ARG A 14 -5.06 -23.74 -16.45
CA ARG A 14 -4.32 -24.78 -15.70
C ARG A 14 -3.22 -24.22 -14.80
N PHE A 15 -2.51 -23.18 -15.27
CA PHE A 15 -1.53 -22.49 -14.44
C PHE A 15 -2.21 -21.91 -13.19
N TRP A 16 -3.30 -21.17 -13.38
CA TRP A 16 -4.03 -20.54 -12.29
C TRP A 16 -4.76 -21.51 -11.36
N GLU A 17 -5.22 -22.65 -11.87
CA GLU A 17 -5.74 -23.76 -11.05
C GLU A 17 -4.66 -24.25 -10.07
N LYS A 18 -3.48 -24.63 -10.58
CA LYS A 18 -2.36 -25.08 -9.74
C LYS A 18 -1.87 -23.99 -8.79
N THR A 19 -1.65 -22.78 -9.30
CA THR A 19 -1.19 -21.63 -8.51
C THR A 19 -2.20 -21.28 -7.42
N GLY A 20 -3.50 -21.42 -7.70
CA GLY A 20 -4.56 -21.21 -6.71
C GLY A 20 -4.56 -22.24 -5.59
N GLU A 21 -4.27 -23.51 -5.88
CA GLU A 21 -4.13 -24.57 -4.86
C GLU A 21 -2.93 -24.31 -3.94
N GLU A 22 -1.80 -23.90 -4.49
CA GLU A 22 -0.54 -23.73 -3.76
C GLU A 22 -0.43 -22.37 -3.04
N PHE A 23 -0.86 -21.29 -3.71
CA PHE A 23 -0.67 -19.91 -3.26
C PHE A 23 -1.98 -19.14 -3.01
N GLY A 24 -3.12 -19.84 -2.95
CA GLY A 24 -4.42 -19.24 -2.67
C GLY A 24 -4.55 -18.55 -1.30
N TYR A 25 -3.54 -18.66 -0.43
CA TYR A 25 -3.44 -17.87 0.80
C TYR A 25 -3.09 -16.40 0.56
N LEU A 26 -2.55 -16.07 -0.62
CA LEU A 26 -2.32 -14.70 -1.09
C LEU A 26 -3.61 -14.11 -1.67
N HIS A 27 -3.98 -12.91 -1.23
CA HIS A 27 -5.14 -12.17 -1.74
C HIS A 27 -5.03 -11.94 -3.24
N TRP A 28 -3.90 -11.47 -3.74
CA TRP A 28 -3.77 -11.16 -5.16
C TRP A 28 -3.92 -12.41 -6.05
N VAL A 29 -3.50 -13.60 -5.57
CA VAL A 29 -3.75 -14.87 -6.26
C VAL A 29 -5.26 -15.17 -6.29
N ARG A 30 -5.95 -14.97 -5.17
CA ARG A 30 -7.42 -15.11 -5.10
C ARG A 30 -8.15 -14.13 -6.03
N ALA A 31 -7.69 -12.88 -6.10
CA ALA A 31 -8.20 -11.85 -7.01
C ALA A 31 -8.15 -12.28 -8.49
N MET A 32 -7.15 -13.06 -8.86
CA MET A 32 -7.00 -13.57 -10.22
C MET A 32 -7.88 -14.79 -10.52
N ILE A 33 -8.17 -15.64 -9.53
CA ILE A 33 -8.90 -16.90 -9.71
C ILE A 33 -10.37 -16.88 -9.27
N LEU A 34 -10.83 -15.82 -8.60
CA LEU A 34 -12.23 -15.60 -8.23
C LEU A 34 -12.89 -14.54 -9.13
N LYS A 35 -14.23 -14.53 -9.24
CA LYS A 35 -14.95 -13.44 -9.93
C LYS A 35 -15.17 -12.24 -9.01
N ASP A 36 -15.36 -12.48 -7.71
CA ASP A 36 -15.72 -11.47 -6.71
C ASP A 36 -14.80 -11.61 -5.48
N ALA A 37 -13.55 -11.17 -5.58
CA ALA A 37 -12.58 -11.28 -4.49
C ALA A 37 -12.79 -10.26 -3.34
N ASP A 38 -13.95 -9.60 -3.30
CA ASP A 38 -14.32 -8.54 -2.36
C ASP A 38 -14.68 -9.06 -0.95
N ALA A 39 -14.02 -10.12 -0.47
CA ALA A 39 -14.09 -10.46 0.94
C ALA A 39 -13.26 -9.42 1.71
N GLN A 40 -13.92 -8.34 2.13
CA GLN A 40 -13.36 -7.35 3.04
C GLN A 40 -12.83 -8.07 4.28
N VAL A 41 -11.52 -7.97 4.51
CA VAL A 41 -10.92 -8.45 5.75
C VAL A 41 -11.28 -7.43 6.83
N GLU A 42 -11.88 -7.89 7.94
CA GLU A 42 -12.05 -7.06 9.13
C GLU A 42 -10.69 -6.59 9.61
N ILE A 43 -10.41 -5.30 9.44
CA ILE A 43 -9.21 -4.67 10.01
C ILE A 43 -9.46 -4.55 11.51
N PRO A 44 -8.54 -5.01 12.38
CA PRO A 44 -8.69 -4.85 13.82
C PRO A 44 -9.00 -3.40 14.16
N GLU A 45 -9.98 -3.15 15.03
CA GLU A 45 -10.24 -1.82 15.58
C GLU A 45 -8.99 -1.35 16.34
N ILE A 46 -8.13 -0.59 15.67
CA ILE A 46 -7.06 0.15 16.35
C ILE A 46 -7.76 1.34 17.00
N LYS A 47 -7.92 1.29 18.33
CA LYS A 47 -8.37 2.45 19.10
C LYS A 47 -7.25 3.48 19.12
N ILE A 48 -7.28 4.40 18.18
CA ILE A 48 -6.33 5.51 18.11
C ILE A 48 -6.94 6.73 18.77
N ASN A 49 -6.29 7.21 19.83
CA ASN A 49 -6.73 8.40 20.55
C ASN A 49 -5.94 9.61 20.01
N PHE A 50 -6.50 10.34 19.06
CA PHE A 50 -5.87 11.53 18.49
C PHE A 50 -6.24 12.78 19.29
N PRO A 51 -5.27 13.57 19.77
CA PRO A 51 -5.55 14.93 20.22
C PRO A 51 -5.79 15.83 18.99
N GLY A 52 -7.02 16.29 18.78
CA GLY A 52 -7.38 17.21 17.69
C GLY A 52 -7.72 16.54 16.35
N ASN A 53 -7.71 17.31 15.26
CA ASN A 53 -8.01 16.80 13.91
C ASN A 53 -6.76 16.17 13.28
N TYR A 54 -6.82 14.87 12.98
CA TYR A 54 -5.73 14.10 12.35
C TYR A 54 -5.20 14.76 11.07
N PHE A 55 -6.07 15.36 10.26
CA PHE A 55 -5.71 16.00 8.99
C PHE A 55 -4.89 17.29 9.18
N ASP A 56 -4.93 17.92 10.37
CA ASP A 56 -4.12 19.11 10.68
C ASP A 56 -2.61 18.77 10.66
N ASN A 57 -2.26 17.49 10.82
CA ASN A 57 -0.89 16.98 10.76
C ASN A 57 -0.43 16.70 9.31
N SER A 58 -0.95 17.42 8.32
CA SER A 58 -0.66 17.21 6.90
C SER A 58 0.84 17.15 6.56
N LYS A 59 1.68 17.90 7.29
CA LYS A 59 3.15 17.83 7.12
C LYS A 59 3.74 16.49 7.56
N ILE A 60 3.32 15.98 8.71
CA ILE A 60 3.81 14.70 9.24
C ILE A 60 3.27 13.54 8.40
N ARG A 61 1.99 13.61 8.00
CA ARG A 61 1.41 12.63 7.05
C ARG A 61 2.21 12.60 5.75
N ALA A 62 2.51 13.76 5.17
CA ALA A 62 3.33 13.84 3.97
C ALA A 62 4.70 13.19 4.15
N GLU A 63 5.36 13.40 5.29
CA GLU A 63 6.66 12.79 5.58
C GLU A 63 6.58 11.26 5.67
N ILE A 64 5.57 10.71 6.36
CA ILE A 64 5.35 9.25 6.42
C ILE A 64 5.09 8.68 5.02
N TYR A 65 4.21 9.31 4.23
CA TYR A 65 3.94 8.90 2.85
C TYR A 65 5.21 8.90 1.99
N GLY A 66 6.06 9.93 2.12
CA GLY A 66 7.32 10.02 1.39
C GLY A 66 8.31 8.91 1.77
N LEU A 67 8.46 8.63 3.06
CA LEU A 67 9.32 7.55 3.55
C LEU A 67 8.85 6.17 3.07
N LEU A 68 7.54 5.90 3.15
CA LEU A 68 6.98 4.63 2.68
C LEU A 68 7.05 4.50 1.15
N SER A 69 6.86 5.60 0.41
CA SER A 69 7.05 5.61 -1.04
C SER A 69 8.48 5.23 -1.44
N GLU A 70 9.47 5.79 -0.76
CA GLU A 70 10.89 5.46 -0.97
C GLU A 70 11.17 3.98 -0.66
N ALA A 71 10.62 3.46 0.46
CA ALA A 71 10.80 2.08 0.87
C ALA A 71 10.24 1.04 -0.12
N TYR A 72 9.21 1.38 -0.90
CA TYR A 72 8.64 0.52 -1.94
C TYR A 72 9.16 0.83 -3.35
N SER A 73 10.15 1.70 -3.48
CA SER A 73 10.83 1.91 -4.76
C SER A 73 12.05 1.00 -4.86
N GLU A 74 12.63 0.87 -6.06
CA GLU A 74 13.90 0.16 -6.21
C GLU A 74 14.95 0.80 -5.29
N PRO A 75 15.59 0.02 -4.39
CA PRO A 75 16.46 0.58 -3.38
C PRO A 75 17.69 1.20 -4.03
N THR A 76 18.05 2.42 -3.63
CA THR A 76 19.34 3.03 -4.00
C THR A 76 20.40 2.73 -2.93
N GLN A 77 21.67 2.96 -3.26
CA GLN A 77 22.75 2.83 -2.28
C GLN A 77 22.57 3.79 -1.11
N GLU A 78 22.18 5.03 -1.38
CA GLU A 78 21.94 6.05 -0.36
C GLU A 78 20.81 5.66 0.57
N PHE A 79 19.70 5.14 0.02
CA PHE A 79 18.58 4.66 0.83
C PHE A 79 19.00 3.47 1.71
N ALA A 80 19.72 2.51 1.13
CA ALA A 80 20.22 1.36 1.87
C ALA A 80 21.18 1.76 3.01
N GLU A 81 22.02 2.79 2.80
CA GLU A 81 22.84 3.35 3.87
C GLU A 81 21.98 3.93 5.02
N GLU A 82 20.89 4.65 4.71
CA GLU A 82 19.95 5.14 5.72
C GLU A 82 19.21 4.04 6.48
N VAL A 83 18.90 2.92 5.82
CA VAL A 83 18.33 1.73 6.48
C VAL A 83 19.38 1.09 7.39
N MET A 84 20.58 0.84 6.87
CA MET A 84 21.69 0.18 7.58
C MET A 84 22.13 0.96 8.83
N ASN A 85 22.14 2.28 8.76
CA ASN A 85 22.49 3.14 9.90
C ASN A 85 21.30 3.45 10.84
N GLY A 86 20.08 2.99 10.50
CA GLY A 86 18.87 3.14 11.31
C GLY A 86 18.13 4.46 11.14
N LYS A 87 18.68 5.41 10.35
CA LYS A 87 18.10 6.75 10.16
C LYS A 87 16.69 6.70 9.54
N PHE A 88 16.44 5.75 8.63
CA PHE A 88 15.10 5.54 8.06
C PHE A 88 14.06 5.27 9.16
N TYR A 89 14.36 4.34 10.06
CA TYR A 89 13.47 3.96 11.15
C TYR A 89 13.35 5.04 12.23
N GLU A 90 14.43 5.80 12.49
CA GLU A 90 14.37 6.96 13.38
C GLU A 90 13.41 8.04 12.85
N LYS A 91 13.46 8.35 11.55
CA LYS A 91 12.52 9.29 10.91
C LYS A 91 11.07 8.81 11.07
N LEU A 92 10.80 7.54 10.77
CA LEU A 92 9.46 6.95 10.96
C LEU A 92 9.03 7.04 12.42
N LYS A 93 9.84 6.57 13.36
CA LYS A 93 9.53 6.59 14.80
C LYS A 93 9.20 8.00 15.29
N ASN A 94 9.95 9.00 14.86
CA ASN A 94 9.68 10.39 15.20
C ASN A 94 8.32 10.87 14.66
N CYS A 95 8.02 10.58 13.38
CA CYS A 95 6.74 10.93 12.78
C CYS A 95 5.56 10.25 13.48
N PHE A 96 5.66 8.93 13.71
CA PHE A 96 4.61 8.15 14.36
C PHE A 96 4.40 8.60 15.81
N SER A 97 5.47 8.94 16.54
CA SER A 97 5.36 9.47 17.90
C SER A 97 4.59 10.80 17.95
N ILE A 98 4.72 11.66 16.91
CA ILE A 98 3.99 12.93 16.84
C ILE A 98 2.49 12.69 16.65
N ILE A 99 2.12 11.66 15.88
CA ILE A 99 0.71 11.26 15.68
C ILE A 99 0.21 10.25 16.72
N GLY A 100 0.94 10.08 17.83
CA GLY A 100 0.51 9.32 18.99
C GLY A 100 0.67 7.79 18.89
N ILE A 101 1.47 7.30 17.95
CA ILE A 101 1.75 5.87 17.78
C ILE A 101 3.17 5.54 18.21
N LYS A 102 3.30 4.46 18.98
CA LYS A 102 4.58 3.84 19.27
C LYS A 102 4.85 2.73 18.26
N ILE A 103 6.01 2.81 17.61
CA ILE A 103 6.60 1.71 16.87
C ILE A 103 7.72 1.17 17.77
N ASP A 104 7.43 0.05 18.45
CA ASP A 104 8.27 -0.49 19.52
C ASP A 104 9.38 -1.41 19.00
N GLU A 105 9.17 -2.06 17.85
CA GLU A 105 10.15 -2.92 17.18
C GLU A 105 10.60 -2.27 15.87
N ILE A 106 11.90 -1.96 15.77
CA ILE A 106 12.75 -2.23 14.58
C ILE A 106 14.21 -2.18 15.05
N PRO A 107 14.95 -3.30 14.92
CA PRO A 107 16.32 -3.20 14.43
C PRO A 107 16.83 -4.51 13.77
N GLU A 108 16.62 -4.67 12.48
CA GLU A 108 17.56 -5.44 11.65
C GLU A 108 18.18 -4.49 10.62
N LYS A 109 19.49 -4.62 10.42
CA LYS A 109 20.26 -3.77 9.51
C LYS A 109 20.45 -4.54 8.22
N TYR A 110 19.92 -3.98 7.14
CA TYR A 110 20.06 -4.57 5.81
C TYR A 110 21.01 -3.73 4.99
N GLY A 111 21.98 -4.39 4.35
CA GLY A 111 22.86 -3.78 3.38
C GLY A 111 22.17 -3.53 2.05
N TYR A 112 22.84 -2.81 1.15
CA TYR A 112 22.33 -2.57 -0.20
C TYR A 112 22.09 -3.88 -0.96
N SER A 113 23.01 -4.85 -0.86
CA SER A 113 22.85 -6.15 -1.51
C SER A 113 21.64 -6.93 -1.01
N ASP A 114 21.44 -6.96 0.31
CA ASP A 114 20.30 -7.66 0.92
C ASP A 114 18.97 -7.04 0.47
N LEU A 115 18.86 -5.70 0.52
CA LEU A 115 17.66 -4.99 0.08
C LEU A 115 17.37 -5.18 -1.41
N LEU A 116 18.41 -5.14 -2.25
CA LEU A 116 18.23 -5.31 -3.69
C LEU A 116 17.84 -6.74 -4.07
N GLU A 117 18.42 -7.73 -3.39
CA GLU A 117 18.07 -9.15 -3.56
C GLU A 117 16.61 -9.40 -3.17
N ASP A 118 16.21 -8.95 -1.98
CA ASP A 118 14.82 -9.05 -1.52
C ASP A 118 13.86 -8.30 -2.46
N TYR A 119 14.19 -7.07 -2.86
CA TYR A 119 13.34 -6.29 -3.77
C TYR A 119 13.15 -7.01 -5.11
N THR A 120 14.24 -7.54 -5.66
CA THR A 120 14.20 -8.24 -6.95
C THR A 120 13.37 -9.51 -6.85
N GLY A 121 13.61 -10.34 -5.83
CA GLY A 121 12.90 -11.60 -5.63
C GLY A 121 11.42 -11.41 -5.31
N ILE A 122 11.07 -10.38 -4.52
CA ILE A 122 9.67 -10.15 -4.08
C ILE A 122 8.86 -9.42 -5.15
N PHE A 123 9.39 -8.38 -5.80
CA PHE A 123 8.58 -7.48 -6.63
C PHE A 123 8.82 -7.60 -8.13
N LEU A 124 10.02 -8.01 -8.57
CA LEU A 124 10.41 -7.98 -9.98
C LEU A 124 10.40 -9.36 -10.64
N GLU A 125 10.87 -10.38 -9.93
CA GLU A 125 11.00 -11.71 -10.49
C GLU A 125 9.62 -12.42 -10.46
N PRO A 126 9.04 -12.77 -11.61
CA PRO A 126 7.68 -13.31 -11.67
C PRO A 126 7.64 -14.82 -11.36
N SER A 127 8.37 -15.25 -10.33
CA SER A 127 8.35 -16.62 -9.82
C SER A 127 7.58 -16.68 -8.50
N MET A 128 6.68 -17.66 -8.36
CA MET A 128 5.86 -17.75 -7.14
C MET A 128 6.70 -18.25 -5.96
N PRO A 129 6.51 -17.70 -4.75
CA PRO A 129 5.65 -16.56 -4.43
C PRO A 129 6.32 -15.21 -4.74
N PHE A 130 5.60 -14.29 -5.39
CA PHE A 130 5.99 -12.89 -5.55
C PHE A 130 4.81 -11.96 -5.21
N ILE A 131 5.07 -10.66 -5.13
CA ILE A 131 4.11 -9.62 -4.76
C ILE A 131 4.00 -8.57 -5.87
N PRO A 132 2.91 -8.56 -6.66
CA PRO A 132 2.66 -7.51 -7.64
C PRO A 132 2.18 -6.24 -6.92
N ALA A 133 3.01 -5.21 -6.79
CA ALA A 133 2.67 -4.01 -6.03
C ALA A 133 1.77 -3.01 -6.78
N TYR A 134 0.69 -3.47 -7.42
CA TYR A 134 -0.21 -2.68 -8.27
C TYR A 134 -1.68 -2.78 -7.88
N GLU A 135 -2.38 -1.65 -7.76
CA GLU A 135 -3.82 -1.59 -7.40
C GLU A 135 -4.67 -2.45 -8.34
N SER A 136 -4.49 -2.34 -9.66
CA SER A 136 -5.28 -3.06 -10.66
C SER A 136 -5.28 -4.58 -10.48
N ILE A 137 -4.18 -5.15 -9.98
CA ILE A 137 -4.07 -6.59 -9.70
C ILE A 137 -4.89 -6.96 -8.45
N TYR A 138 -4.73 -6.21 -7.36
CA TYR A 138 -5.49 -6.45 -6.12
C TYR A 138 -6.99 -6.19 -6.29
N ARG A 139 -7.36 -5.27 -7.19
CA ARG A 139 -8.76 -4.97 -7.54
C ARG A 139 -9.34 -5.89 -8.61
N SER A 140 -8.66 -7.00 -8.91
CA SER A 140 -9.15 -8.04 -9.80
C SER A 140 -9.48 -7.55 -11.22
N GLU A 141 -8.80 -6.53 -11.74
CA GLU A 141 -9.02 -6.08 -13.12
C GLU A 141 -8.41 -7.06 -14.15
N LYS A 142 -7.65 -8.06 -13.69
CA LYS A 142 -7.12 -9.22 -14.45
C LYS A 142 -6.29 -8.83 -15.68
N GLN A 143 -5.93 -7.56 -15.83
CA GLN A 143 -5.10 -7.01 -16.89
C GLN A 143 -4.22 -5.88 -16.35
N VAL A 144 -2.99 -5.79 -16.85
CA VAL A 144 -2.08 -4.68 -16.58
C VAL A 144 -2.57 -3.44 -17.35
N MET A 145 -2.54 -2.25 -16.72
CA MET A 145 -3.19 -1.01 -17.21
C MET A 145 -4.72 -1.10 -17.35
N GLY A 146 -5.38 -1.66 -16.34
CA GLY A 146 -6.84 -1.66 -16.30
C GLY A 146 -7.45 -0.26 -16.06
N ASN A 147 -8.77 -0.20 -15.86
CA ASN A 147 -9.49 1.06 -15.67
C ASN A 147 -8.97 1.82 -14.45
N THR A 148 -8.59 1.11 -13.41
CA THR A 148 -8.03 1.66 -12.17
C THR A 148 -6.75 2.43 -12.45
N THR A 149 -5.80 1.84 -13.18
CA THR A 149 -4.55 2.51 -13.57
C THR A 149 -4.80 3.79 -14.37
N VAL A 150 -5.80 3.79 -15.26
CA VAL A 150 -6.20 4.98 -16.04
C VAL A 150 -6.82 6.06 -15.15
N ILE A 151 -7.64 5.67 -14.16
CA ILE A 151 -8.24 6.62 -13.23
C ILE A 151 -7.16 7.26 -12.34
N VAL A 152 -6.26 6.46 -11.77
CA VAL A 152 -5.11 6.94 -10.98
C VAL A 152 -4.27 7.92 -11.79
N LYS A 153 -3.97 7.59 -13.05
CA LYS A 153 -3.25 8.51 -13.96
C LYS A 153 -3.96 9.85 -14.12
N LYS A 154 -5.29 9.86 -14.26
CA LYS A 154 -6.07 11.10 -14.37
C LYS A 154 -6.02 11.93 -13.08
N PHE A 155 -6.01 11.29 -11.91
CA PHE A 155 -5.78 12.00 -10.65
C PHE A 155 -4.45 12.75 -10.67
N TYR A 156 -3.38 12.08 -11.12
CA TYR A 156 -2.05 12.69 -11.21
C TYR A 156 -2.05 13.88 -12.19
N GLU A 157 -2.58 13.69 -13.40
CA GLU A 157 -2.65 14.73 -14.43
C GLU A 157 -3.44 15.95 -13.97
N ASN A 158 -4.62 15.75 -13.36
CA ASN A 158 -5.48 16.83 -12.90
C ASN A 158 -4.84 17.65 -11.76
N CYS A 159 -3.95 17.04 -10.98
CA CYS A 159 -3.26 17.70 -9.88
C CYS A 159 -1.86 18.22 -10.28
N GLY A 160 -1.41 17.98 -11.51
CA GLY A 160 -0.07 18.34 -11.97
C GLY A 160 1.05 17.49 -11.39
N PHE A 161 0.75 16.28 -10.91
CA PHE A 161 1.72 15.32 -10.38
C PHE A 161 2.32 14.47 -11.50
N LYS A 162 3.60 14.10 -11.36
CA LYS A 162 4.32 13.22 -12.29
C LYS A 162 4.80 11.98 -11.53
N SER A 163 4.37 10.80 -11.98
CA SER A 163 4.83 9.52 -11.44
C SER A 163 6.28 9.23 -11.83
N SER A 164 7.02 8.53 -10.97
CA SER A 164 8.40 8.10 -11.22
C SER A 164 8.48 6.68 -11.77
N ILE A 165 7.52 5.83 -11.44
CA ILE A 165 7.42 4.44 -11.93
C ILE A 165 6.46 4.38 -13.12
N GLU A 166 6.75 3.49 -14.08
CA GLU A 166 6.06 3.37 -15.37
C GLU A 166 4.54 3.15 -15.23
N LEU A 167 4.12 2.35 -14.24
CA LEU A 167 2.71 2.09 -13.95
C LEU A 167 2.20 3.01 -12.82
N PRO A 168 1.22 3.89 -13.09
CA PRO A 168 0.71 4.89 -12.13
C PRO A 168 0.15 4.33 -10.83
N ASP A 169 -0.42 3.12 -10.87
CA ASP A 169 -1.09 2.43 -9.75
C ASP A 169 -0.15 1.56 -8.91
N HIS A 170 1.16 1.74 -9.08
CA HIS A 170 2.15 1.14 -8.20
C HIS A 170 2.07 1.75 -6.79
N ILE A 171 2.18 0.95 -5.72
CA ILE A 171 2.04 1.42 -4.34
C ILE A 171 2.96 2.62 -4.02
N SER A 172 4.22 2.58 -4.47
CA SER A 172 5.15 3.71 -4.28
C SER A 172 4.64 5.01 -4.94
N ASN A 173 4.06 4.94 -6.14
CA ASN A 173 3.50 6.10 -6.82
C ASN A 173 2.28 6.66 -6.07
N GLU A 174 1.37 5.80 -5.61
CA GLU A 174 0.17 6.24 -4.87
C GLU A 174 0.53 6.89 -3.53
N LEU A 175 1.49 6.32 -2.81
CA LEU A 175 2.05 6.91 -1.59
C LEU A 175 2.72 8.27 -1.89
N LYS A 176 3.50 8.37 -2.97
CA LYS A 176 4.12 9.62 -3.39
C LYS A 176 3.10 10.69 -3.74
N PHE A 177 2.01 10.30 -4.38
CA PHE A 177 0.91 11.21 -4.70
C PHE A 177 0.22 11.70 -3.43
N MET A 178 0.01 10.84 -2.44
CA MET A 178 -0.51 11.26 -1.13
C MET A 178 0.42 12.22 -0.40
N GLU A 179 1.74 12.03 -0.46
CA GLU A 179 2.72 13.01 0.04
C GLU A 179 2.50 14.37 -0.65
N PHE A 180 2.38 14.39 -1.97
CA PHE A 180 2.17 15.61 -2.75
C PHE A 180 0.86 16.32 -2.36
N LEU A 181 -0.25 15.57 -2.26
CA LEU A 181 -1.54 16.13 -1.87
C LEU A 181 -1.53 16.67 -0.44
N CYS A 182 -0.89 15.97 0.50
CA CYS A 182 -0.74 16.42 1.89
C CYS A 182 0.09 17.73 1.96
N LYS A 183 1.12 17.89 1.12
CA LYS A 183 1.89 19.15 1.05
C LYS A 183 1.06 20.32 0.51
N ASN A 184 0.18 20.05 -0.45
CA ASN A 184 -0.70 21.05 -1.05
C ASN A 184 -1.97 21.33 -0.23
N LYS A 185 -2.23 20.54 0.83
CA LYS A 185 -3.39 20.65 1.74
C LYS A 185 -4.75 20.56 1.05
N ASP A 186 -4.83 19.84 -0.07
CA ASP A 186 -6.10 19.58 -0.74
C ASP A 186 -6.83 18.40 -0.07
N GLU A 187 -7.54 18.67 1.03
CA GLU A 187 -8.18 17.61 1.83
C GLU A 187 -9.29 16.87 1.08
N GLU A 188 -9.95 17.52 0.12
CA GLU A 188 -11.03 16.91 -0.66
C GLU A 188 -10.45 15.85 -1.60
N ILE A 189 -9.41 16.20 -2.36
CA ILE A 189 -8.74 15.25 -3.26
C ILE A 189 -8.04 14.14 -2.46
N GLN A 190 -7.44 14.47 -1.30
CA GLN A 190 -6.87 13.45 -0.41
C GLN A 190 -7.92 12.42 0.02
N GLY A 191 -9.07 12.88 0.53
CA GLY A 191 -10.14 11.98 0.97
C GLY A 191 -10.67 11.12 -0.17
N LYS A 192 -10.84 11.71 -1.35
CA LYS A 192 -11.28 10.97 -2.53
C LYS A 192 -10.28 9.91 -2.96
N PHE A 193 -9.01 10.27 -3.12
CA PHE A 193 -7.98 9.32 -3.53
C PHE A 193 -7.79 8.19 -2.51
N LEU A 194 -7.81 8.52 -1.21
CA LEU A 194 -7.73 7.50 -0.16
C LEU A 194 -8.89 6.51 -0.20
N SER A 195 -10.14 6.99 -0.32
CA SER A 195 -11.32 6.12 -0.28
C SER A 195 -11.57 5.34 -1.56
N GLU A 196 -11.22 5.89 -2.72
CA GLU A 196 -11.49 5.25 -4.01
C GLU A 196 -10.31 4.39 -4.51
N HIS A 197 -9.10 4.63 -3.99
CA HIS A 197 -7.86 3.97 -4.40
C HIS A 197 -7.10 3.39 -3.20
N LEU A 198 -6.12 4.11 -2.67
CA LEU A 198 -5.08 3.56 -1.78
C LEU A 198 -5.63 2.65 -0.65
N LEU A 199 -6.71 3.03 0.04
CA LEU A 199 -7.23 2.25 1.18
C LEU A 199 -8.06 1.02 0.79
N GLU A 200 -8.47 0.91 -0.48
CA GLU A 200 -9.22 -0.24 -0.99
C GLU A 200 -8.35 -1.48 -1.13
N TRP A 201 -7.03 -1.31 -1.31
CA TRP A 201 -6.13 -2.43 -1.63
C TRP A 201 -4.88 -2.52 -0.76
N ALA A 202 -4.37 -1.40 -0.22
CA ALA A 202 -3.09 -1.38 0.50
C ALA A 202 -3.05 -2.36 1.69
N HIS A 203 -4.18 -2.59 2.37
CA HIS A 203 -4.26 -3.55 3.48
C HIS A 203 -4.02 -4.99 3.02
N ASN A 204 -4.62 -5.41 1.89
CA ASN A 204 -4.42 -6.73 1.30
C ASN A 204 -3.00 -6.89 0.76
N PHE A 205 -2.46 -5.84 0.14
CA PHE A 205 -1.05 -5.79 -0.28
C PHE A 205 -0.10 -6.01 0.88
N CYS A 206 -0.28 -5.28 1.99
CA CYS A 206 0.58 -5.42 3.16
C CYS A 206 0.46 -6.82 3.79
N ASP A 207 -0.74 -7.42 3.79
CA ASP A 207 -0.96 -8.77 4.31
C ASP A 207 -0.29 -9.84 3.45
N ASP A 208 -0.32 -9.71 2.13
CA ASP A 208 0.39 -10.62 1.25
C ASP A 208 1.90 -10.43 1.35
N LEU A 209 2.38 -9.18 1.35
CA LEU A 209 3.80 -8.87 1.50
C LEU A 209 4.37 -9.40 2.81
N SER A 210 3.65 -9.24 3.92
CA SER A 210 4.10 -9.77 5.21
C SER A 210 4.22 -11.30 5.22
N LYS A 211 3.36 -12.02 4.47
CA LYS A 211 3.44 -13.49 4.36
C LYS A 211 4.58 -13.96 3.47
N VAL A 212 4.90 -13.20 2.42
CA VAL A 212 5.95 -13.58 1.45
C VAL A 212 7.33 -13.18 1.93
N ALA A 213 7.49 -11.98 2.50
CA ALA A 213 8.75 -11.56 3.10
C ALA A 213 9.08 -12.40 4.35
N ASP A 214 8.07 -12.78 5.14
CA ASP A 214 8.14 -13.54 6.40
C ASP A 214 8.88 -12.82 7.54
N THR A 215 10.07 -12.29 7.24
CA THR A 215 10.91 -11.42 8.07
C THR A 215 11.54 -10.36 7.15
N GLY A 216 12.51 -9.57 7.62
CA GLY A 216 13.19 -8.65 6.71
C GLY A 216 12.66 -7.21 6.71
N PHE A 217 13.36 -6.37 5.96
CA PHE A 217 12.98 -4.98 5.73
C PHE A 217 11.54 -4.82 5.20
N TYR A 218 11.16 -5.64 4.22
CA TYR A 218 9.85 -5.54 3.57
C TYR A 218 8.71 -6.06 4.44
N PHE A 219 8.97 -7.02 5.33
CA PHE A 219 8.00 -7.44 6.35
C PHE A 219 7.68 -6.31 7.34
N ASP A 220 8.72 -5.65 7.86
CA ASP A 220 8.53 -4.51 8.78
C ASP A 220 7.85 -3.34 8.08
N THR A 221 8.27 -3.04 6.85
CA THR A 221 7.68 -1.97 6.03
C THR A 221 6.19 -2.24 5.76
N ALA A 222 5.82 -3.49 5.46
CA ALA A 222 4.42 -3.89 5.28
C ALA A 222 3.60 -3.69 6.55
N LYS A 223 4.12 -4.08 7.71
CA LYS A 223 3.45 -3.87 9.00
C LYS A 223 3.24 -2.39 9.30
N ILE A 224 4.28 -1.56 9.15
CA ILE A 224 4.22 -0.12 9.39
C ILE A 224 3.21 0.53 8.43
N THR A 225 3.22 0.14 7.15
CA THR A 225 2.29 0.65 6.13
C THR A 225 0.85 0.25 6.46
N LYS A 226 0.61 -0.97 6.91
CA LYS A 226 -0.71 -1.46 7.33
C LYS A 226 -1.23 -0.68 8.53
N ILE A 227 -0.38 -0.42 9.53
CA ILE A 227 -0.74 0.43 10.68
C ILE A 227 -1.16 1.80 10.17
N PHE A 228 -0.31 2.47 9.40
CA PHE A 228 -0.55 3.83 8.92
C PHE A 228 -1.83 3.98 8.07
N THR A 229 -2.02 3.10 7.09
CA THR A 229 -3.23 3.09 6.25
C THR A 229 -4.49 2.75 7.04
N GLY A 230 -4.39 1.91 8.08
CA GLY A 230 -5.45 1.70 9.05
C GLY A 230 -5.84 2.98 9.80
N MET A 231 -4.86 3.82 10.17
CA MET A 231 -5.12 5.13 10.79
C MET A 231 -5.85 6.07 9.84
N GLU A 232 -5.39 6.15 8.58
CA GLU A 232 -6.01 6.98 7.55
C GLU A 232 -7.48 6.61 7.37
N LYS A 233 -7.78 5.30 7.27
CA LYS A 233 -9.14 4.79 7.17
C LYS A 233 -9.99 5.17 8.39
N PHE A 234 -9.45 5.01 9.59
CA PHE A 234 -10.14 5.41 10.82
C PHE A 234 -10.44 6.91 10.85
N ALA A 235 -9.45 7.76 10.56
CA ALA A 235 -9.60 9.21 10.54
C ALA A 235 -10.62 9.70 9.50
N MET A 236 -10.68 9.05 8.34
CA MET A 236 -11.71 9.34 7.32
C MET A 236 -13.12 8.97 7.81
N SER A 237 -13.27 7.84 8.50
CA SER A 237 -14.56 7.40 9.02
C SER A 237 -15.11 8.36 10.09
N THR A 238 -14.25 8.85 10.99
CA THR A 238 -14.66 9.80 12.05
C THR A 238 -15.00 11.17 11.49
N LYS A 239 -14.22 11.69 10.51
CA LYS A 239 -14.54 12.95 9.81
C LYS A 239 -15.93 12.90 9.15
N ASN A 240 -16.27 11.79 8.51
CA ASN A 240 -17.58 11.58 7.89
C ASN A 240 -18.73 11.52 8.89
N LEU A 241 -18.51 10.95 10.08
CA LEU A 241 -19.50 10.93 11.17
C LEU A 241 -19.76 12.34 11.70
N TYR A 242 -18.72 13.12 12.02
CA TYR A 242 -18.86 14.50 12.48
C TYR A 242 -19.56 15.41 11.44
N GLN A 243 -19.22 15.29 10.15
CA GLN A 243 -19.90 16.07 9.10
C GLN A 243 -21.36 15.66 8.89
N LYS A 244 -21.75 14.43 9.20
CA LYS A 244 -23.15 13.99 9.18
C LYS A 244 -23.92 14.54 10.38
N GLU A 245 -23.34 14.52 11.58
CA GLU A 245 -23.99 15.05 12.80
C GLU A 245 -24.22 16.57 12.75
N VAL A 246 -23.28 17.33 12.17
CA VAL A 246 -23.41 18.80 12.04
C VAL A 246 -24.48 19.21 11.02
N LYS A 247 -24.87 18.34 10.08
CA LYS A 247 -25.94 18.62 9.11
C LYS A 247 -27.36 18.47 9.66
N PHE A 248 -27.52 18.03 10.92
CA PHE A 248 -28.81 17.88 11.60
C PHE A 248 -29.15 19.00 12.59
N PHE A 249 -28.41 20.12 12.58
CA PHE A 249 -28.70 21.32 13.37
C PHE A 249 -28.92 22.56 12.49
#